data_AF-A0A9X4RK28-F1
#
_entry.id   AF-A0A9X4RK28-F1
#
_cell.length_a   1.000
_cell.length_b   1.000
_cell.length_c   1.000
_cell.angle_alpha   90.00
_cell.angle_beta   90.00
_cell.angle_gamma   90.00
#
_symmetry.space_group_name_H-M   'P 1'
#
loop_
_entity.id
_entity.type
_entity.pdbx_description
1 polymer ?
#
loop_
_entity_poly.entity_id
_entity_poly.type
_entity_poly.pdbx_seq_one_letter_code
_entity_poly.pdbx_strand_id
1 'polypeptide(L)' 'MNRFKISRQADLDLEDMWVYLAQNDSLAADLLLAKVLDKFPMLAQFPKMGRSRKEFEI' A
#
# COMPACT_ATOMS: atom_id res chain seq x y z
N MET A 1 -19.57 4.87 -5.02
CA MET A 1 -18.49 4.40 -4.12
C MET A 1 -17.27 4.14 -4.97
N ASN A 2 -16.20 4.92 -4.80
CA ASN A 2 -14.96 4.67 -5.54
C ASN A 2 -14.30 3.40 -4.98
N ARG A 3 -13.95 2.49 -5.87
CA ARG A 3 -13.32 1.21 -5.54
C ARG A 3 -11.87 1.26 -6.01
N PHE A 4 -10.93 0.93 -5.13
CA PHE A 4 -9.55 0.66 -5.54
C PHE A 4 -9.42 -0.82 -5.90
N LYS A 5 -8.37 -1.14 -6.67
CA LYS A 5 -7.96 -2.51 -6.95
C LYS A 5 -6.50 -2.64 -6.55
N ILE A 6 -6.16 -3.76 -5.93
CA ILE A 6 -4.77 -4.15 -5.66
C ILE A 6 -4.39 -5.17 -6.72
N SER A 7 -3.25 -4.98 -7.38
CA SER A 7 -2.73 -6.00 -8.30
C SER A 7 -2.19 -7.18 -7.50
N ARG A 8 -2.10 -8.36 -8.10
CA ARG A 8 -1.51 -9.53 -7.42
C ARG A 8 -0.09 -9.24 -6.92
N GLN A 9 0.71 -8.51 -7.69
CA GLN A 9 2.07 -8.14 -7.26
C GLN A 9 2.04 -7.24 -6.03
N ALA A 10 1.18 -6.22 -6.01
CA ALA A 10 1.09 -5.33 -4.86
C ALA A 10 0.56 -6.03 -3.60
N ASP A 11 -0.28 -7.07 -3.75
CA ASP A 11 -0.73 -7.90 -2.63
C ASP A 11 0.43 -8.72 -2.03
N LEU A 12 1.25 -9.33 -2.89
CA LEU A 12 2.48 -10.02 -2.47
C LEU A 12 3.49 -9.06 -1.83
N ASP A 13 3.64 -7.84 -2.37
CA ASP A 13 4.54 -6.84 -1.81
C ASP A 13 4.09 -6.44 -0.38
N LEU A 14 2.77 -6.37 -0.12
CA LEU A 14 2.23 -6.10 1.21
C LEU A 14 2.50 -7.26 2.19
N GLU A 15 2.36 -8.50 1.73
CA GLU A 15 2.68 -9.71 2.50
C GLU A 15 4.17 -9.76 2.84
N ASP A 16 5.06 -9.56 1.85
CA ASP A 16 6.51 -9.58 2.02
C ASP A 16 6.99 -8.53 3.03
N MET A 17 6.44 -7.31 2.97
CA MET A 17 6.74 -6.26 3.96
C MET A 17 6.34 -6.69 5.37
N TRP A 18 5.17 -7.29 5.53
CA TRP A 18 4.68 -7.74 6.84
C TRP A 18 5.54 -8.88 7.38
N VAL A 19 5.80 -9.91 6.57
CA VAL A 19 6.63 -11.07 6.94
C VAL A 19 8.05 -10.64 7.32
N TYR A 20 8.62 -9.66 6.62
CA TYR A 20 9.94 -9.13 6.96
C TYR A 20 9.97 -8.48 8.35
N LEU A 21 9.01 -7.62 8.66
CA LEU A 21 8.98 -6.88 9.93
C LEU A 21 8.54 -7.74 11.11
N ALA A 22 7.57 -8.64 10.89
CA ALA A 22 6.99 -9.46 11.92
C ALA A 22 7.98 -10.46 12.54
N GLN A 23 9.10 -10.75 11.86
CA GLN A 23 10.21 -11.51 12.43
C GLN A 23 10.77 -10.89 13.72
N ASN A 24 10.70 -9.57 13.85
CA ASN A 24 11.27 -8.84 14.98
C ASN A 24 10.19 -8.17 15.85
N ASP A 25 9.14 -7.62 15.22
CA ASP A 25 8.03 -6.97 15.92
C ASP A 25 6.75 -7.06 15.07
N SER A 26 5.87 -8.00 15.41
CA SER A 26 4.60 -8.20 14.72
C SER A 26 3.62 -7.04 14.90
N LEU A 27 3.65 -6.35 16.05
CA LEU A 27 2.81 -5.17 16.28
C LEU A 27 3.26 -4.01 15.38
N ALA A 28 4.57 -3.81 15.22
CA ALA A 28 5.10 -2.82 14.29
C ALA A 28 4.72 -3.15 12.83
N ALA A 29 4.74 -4.43 12.45
CA ALA A 29 4.31 -4.89 11.13
C ALA A 29 2.82 -4.57 10.87
N ASP A 30 1.95 -4.89 11.83
CA ASP A 30 0.51 -4.58 11.77
C ASP A 30 0.27 -3.08 11.65
N LEU A 31 0.95 -2.27 12.47
CA LEU A 31 0.83 -0.81 12.45
C LEU A 31 1.30 -0.21 11.12
N LEU A 32 2.36 -0.75 10.51
CA LEU A 32 2.81 -0.30 9.20
C LEU A 32 1.79 -0.65 8.12
N LEU A 33 1.33 -1.90 8.09
CA LEU A 33 0.37 -2.35 7.08
C LEU A 33 -0.95 -1.55 7.17
N ALA A 34 -1.44 -1.30 8.39
CA ALA A 34 -2.59 -0.43 8.63
C ALA A 34 -2.37 0.99 8.09
N LYS A 35 -1.20 1.60 8.32
CA LYS A 35 -0.88 2.95 7.81
C LYS A 35 -0.88 3.04 6.29
N VAL A 36 -0.46 1.98 5.60
CA VAL A 36 -0.49 1.90 4.13
C VAL A 36 -1.93 1.80 3.64
N LEU A 37 -2.69 0.86 4.19
CA LEU A 37 -4.08 0.59 3.80
C LEU A 37 -5.01 1.78 4.08
N ASP A 38 -4.76 2.53 5.15
CA ASP A 38 -5.51 3.74 5.53
C ASP A 38 -5.49 4.83 4.44
N LYS A 39 -4.52 4.80 3.50
CA LYS A 39 -4.46 5.77 2.39
C LYS A 39 -5.35 5.41 1.21
N PHE A 40 -5.76 4.15 1.08
CA PHE A 40 -6.49 3.68 -0.09
C PHE A 40 -7.87 4.32 -0.25
N PRO A 41 -8.68 4.54 0.81
CA PRO A 41 -9.96 5.26 0.68
C PRO A 41 -9.79 6.68 0.14
N MET A 42 -8.77 7.40 0.62
CA MET A 42 -8.46 8.76 0.17
C MET A 42 -8.04 8.78 -1.30
N LEU A 43 -7.17 7.86 -1.73
CA LEU A 43 -6.74 7.74 -3.13
C LEU A 43 -7.89 7.30 -4.05
N ALA A 44 -8.79 6.45 -3.56
CA ALA A 44 -10.00 6.11 -4.29
C ALA A 44 -10.90 7.34 -4.48
N GLN A 45 -11.05 8.18 -3.44
CA GLN A 45 -11.82 9.43 -3.52
C GLN A 45 -11.16 10.50 -4.41
N PHE A 46 -9.83 10.62 -4.37
CA PHE A 46 -9.05 11.62 -5.09
C PHE A 46 -7.94 10.97 -5.94
N PRO A 47 -8.27 10.37 -7.12
CA PRO A 47 -7.31 9.57 -7.90
C PRO A 47 -6.07 10.31 -8.41
N LYS A 48 -6.09 11.65 -8.44
CA LYS A 48 -4.99 12.50 -8.91
C LYS A 48 -4.16 13.11 -7.77
N MET A 49 -4.35 12.64 -6.53
CA MET A 49 -3.62 13.14 -5.37
C MET A 49 -2.14 12.74 -5.39
N GLY A 50 -1.81 11.61 -6.02
CA GLY A 50 -0.43 11.20 -6.24
C GLY A 50 0.25 12.04 -7.32
N ARG A 51 1.52 12.43 -7.09
CA ARG A 51 2.36 13.06 -8.12
C ARG A 51 2.63 12.06 -9.24
N SER A 52 2.44 12.46 -10.50
CA SER A 52 2.95 11.68 -11.63
C SER A 52 4.47 11.54 -11.51
N ARG A 53 4.96 10.31 -11.67
CA ARG A 53 6.38 9.97 -11.63
C ARG A 53 6.82 9.52 -13.02
N LYS A 54 6.98 10.50 -13.93
CA LYS A 54 7.37 10.27 -15.33
C LYS A 54 8.73 9.57 -15.46
N GLU A 55 9.56 9.64 -14.42
CA GLU A 55 10.79 8.88 -14.30
C GLU A 55 10.60 7.35 -14.37
N PHE A 56 9.37 6.83 -14.24
CA PHE A 56 9.02 5.42 -14.37
C PHE A 56 8.08 5.10 -15.54
N GLU A 57 7.76 6.08 -16.39
CA GLU A 57 7.01 5.82 -17.63
C GLU A 57 8.00 5.25 -18.67
N ILE A 58 7.85 3.97 -19.00
CA ILE A 58 8.61 3.25 -20.03
C ILE A 58 8.06 3.59 -21.42
#